data_AF-T1AD03-F1
#
_entry.id   AF-T1AD03-F1
#
_cell.length_a   1.000
_cell.length_b   1.000
_cell.length_c   1.000
_cell.angle_alpha   90.00
_cell.angle_beta   90.00
_cell.angle_gamma   90.00
#
_symmetry.space_group_name_H-M   'P 1'
#
loop_
_entity.id
_entity.type
_entity.pdbx_description
1 polymer ?
#
loop_
_entity_poly.entity_id
_entity_poly.type
_entity_poly.pdbx_seq_one_letter_code
_entity_poly.pdbx_strand_id
1 'polypeptide(L)'
;IPDLFMQRVEQDAAWSLFDPRQVPQLVDLWGDAFTRAYEEAEARGLAKRTLQARALYARMLQTLAETGNGWFTFKDRSNATCNQTAASGNVVHLSNLCTEILEVNTEAETAVCNLASINLARHVNDDGVDFDKLARSVALAVRQLDRVIDLNYYPIPGTRRSNARWRPVGLGVMGLQDVFFRLRLAFDSDAARALSTRISEEIYFHALRSSCVLAEQRGAHEAFADTRAARGELQFDYWPEAQPQDAARWDELRARIRAHGLRNSLLIAIAPTATIASIAGCYECIEPQISNLFKRETLSGDFLVINRYLVEELKQLGLWTAAMRDAIKRAEGSIHGISEIPAPLRRIYRTVWELPQKALIELATARGAYVDQSQSLNLFMATPNLGQMSSMYMYAWKRGLKTTYYLRSRPATRIAQTTVSSAAPAQAVACSLENPEHCDACQ
;
A
#
# COMPACT_ATOMS: atom_id res chain seq x y z
N ILE A 1 -9.90 -8.42 -12.16
CA ILE A 1 -11.25 -7.96 -12.57
C ILE A 1 -11.11 -7.07 -13.81
N PRO A 2 -11.69 -7.42 -14.97
CA PRO A 2 -11.69 -6.57 -16.17
C PRO A 2 -12.66 -5.38 -16.01
N ASP A 3 -12.36 -4.27 -16.68
CA ASP A 3 -13.17 -3.05 -16.68
C ASP A 3 -14.58 -3.31 -17.20
N LEU A 4 -14.72 -4.18 -18.21
CA LEU A 4 -16.03 -4.59 -18.74
C LEU A 4 -16.95 -5.13 -17.63
N PHE A 5 -16.42 -5.92 -16.69
CA PHE A 5 -17.23 -6.43 -15.58
C PHE A 5 -17.75 -5.29 -14.71
N MET A 6 -16.89 -4.34 -14.35
CA MET A 6 -17.27 -3.18 -13.52
C MET A 6 -18.28 -2.28 -14.24
N GLN A 7 -18.11 -2.06 -15.55
CA GLN A 7 -19.06 -1.34 -16.40
C GLN A 7 -20.43 -2.03 -16.40
N ARG A 8 -20.48 -3.36 -16.56
CA ARG A 8 -21.74 -4.12 -16.53
C ARG A 8 -22.40 -4.12 -15.15
N VAL A 9 -21.64 -4.08 -14.05
CA VAL A 9 -22.18 -3.87 -12.70
C VAL A 9 -22.86 -2.50 -12.59
N GLU A 10 -22.22 -1.45 -13.09
CA GLU A 10 -22.78 -0.10 -13.07
C GLU A 10 -24.07 0.00 -13.89
N GLN A 11 -24.05 -0.57 -15.11
CA GLN A 11 -25.16 -0.54 -16.07
C GLN A 11 -26.29 -1.53 -15.77
N ASP A 12 -26.16 -2.36 -14.72
CA ASP A 12 -27.10 -3.44 -14.41
C ASP A 12 -27.28 -4.45 -15.56
N ALA A 13 -26.17 -4.77 -16.23
CA ALA A 13 -26.14 -5.65 -17.38
C ALA A 13 -25.81 -7.10 -16.98
N ALA A 14 -26.08 -8.02 -17.91
CA ALA A 14 -25.77 -9.43 -17.77
C ALA A 14 -24.25 -9.70 -17.89
N TRP A 15 -23.78 -10.75 -17.23
CA TRP A 15 -22.41 -11.25 -17.27
C TRP A 15 -22.39 -12.74 -17.57
N SER A 16 -21.60 -13.14 -18.57
CA SER A 16 -21.43 -14.53 -18.98
C SER A 16 -20.20 -15.20 -18.36
N LEU A 17 -20.39 -16.44 -17.93
CA LEU A 17 -19.33 -17.34 -17.46
C LEU A 17 -18.99 -18.33 -18.57
N PHE A 18 -17.70 -18.47 -18.84
CA PHE A 18 -17.17 -19.31 -19.91
C PHE A 18 -16.30 -20.44 -19.36
N ASP A 19 -16.21 -21.53 -20.10
CA ASP A 19 -15.16 -22.53 -19.92
C ASP A 19 -13.88 -22.01 -20.60
N PRO A 20 -12.75 -21.83 -19.88
CA PRO A 20 -11.52 -21.31 -20.48
C PRO A 20 -10.98 -22.18 -21.62
N ARG A 21 -11.36 -23.46 -21.72
CA ARG A 21 -10.98 -24.31 -22.87
C ARG A 21 -11.66 -23.90 -24.18
N GLN A 22 -12.82 -23.26 -24.11
CA GLN A 22 -13.57 -22.81 -25.29
C GLN A 22 -13.19 -21.39 -25.72
N VAL A 23 -12.63 -20.60 -24.81
CA VAL A 23 -12.21 -19.22 -25.03
C VAL A 23 -10.82 -18.95 -24.42
N PRO A 24 -9.79 -19.75 -24.75
CA PRO A 24 -8.49 -19.72 -24.08
C PRO A 24 -7.80 -18.35 -24.20
N GLN A 25 -8.07 -17.60 -25.25
CA GLN A 25 -7.49 -16.27 -25.48
C GLN A 25 -7.88 -15.22 -24.44
N LEU A 26 -9.02 -15.36 -23.74
CA LEU A 26 -9.53 -14.29 -22.86
C LEU A 26 -8.59 -13.98 -21.69
N VAL A 27 -7.78 -14.93 -21.24
CA VAL A 27 -6.83 -14.68 -20.15
C VAL A 27 -5.69 -13.77 -20.58
N ASP A 28 -5.29 -13.85 -21.86
CA ASP A 28 -4.18 -13.09 -22.46
C ASP A 28 -4.61 -11.74 -23.06
N LEU A 29 -5.91 -11.45 -23.10
CA LEU A 29 -6.45 -10.18 -23.60
C LEU A 29 -6.83 -9.26 -22.44
N TRP A 30 -6.67 -7.95 -22.61
CA TRP A 30 -7.09 -6.92 -21.66
C TRP A 30 -7.62 -5.69 -22.41
N GLY A 31 -8.30 -4.79 -21.71
CA GLY A 31 -8.92 -3.59 -22.27
C GLY A 31 -9.88 -3.89 -23.43
N ASP A 32 -9.88 -3.05 -24.46
CA ASP A 32 -10.79 -3.19 -25.60
C ASP A 32 -10.65 -4.52 -26.34
N ALA A 33 -9.44 -5.09 -26.37
CA ALA A 33 -9.21 -6.39 -27.00
C ALA A 33 -9.93 -7.51 -26.24
N PHE A 34 -9.92 -7.46 -24.91
CA PHE A 34 -10.70 -8.37 -24.08
C PHE A 34 -12.20 -8.15 -24.30
N THR A 35 -12.66 -6.90 -24.28
CA THR A 35 -14.08 -6.57 -24.45
C THR A 35 -14.64 -7.13 -25.74
N ARG A 36 -13.98 -6.86 -26.88
CA ARG A 36 -14.40 -7.38 -28.18
C ARG A 36 -14.45 -8.92 -28.22
N ALA A 37 -13.40 -9.58 -27.73
CA ALA A 37 -13.33 -11.04 -27.74
C ALA A 37 -14.36 -11.68 -26.80
N TYR A 38 -14.65 -11.04 -25.67
CA TYR A 38 -15.65 -11.47 -24.71
C TYR A 38 -17.06 -11.37 -25.30
N GLU A 39 -17.41 -10.24 -25.92
CA GLU A 39 -18.71 -10.01 -26.55
C GLU A 39 -18.91 -10.89 -27.80
N GLU A 40 -17.86 -11.15 -28.57
CA GLU A 40 -17.91 -12.11 -29.68
C GLU A 40 -18.21 -13.54 -29.17
N ALA A 41 -17.60 -13.95 -28.07
CA ALA A 41 -17.88 -15.24 -27.45
C ALA A 41 -19.32 -15.36 -26.93
N GLU A 42 -19.89 -14.27 -26.41
CA GLU A 42 -21.32 -14.19 -26.08
C GLU A 42 -22.20 -14.33 -27.32
N ALA A 43 -21.91 -13.58 -28.39
CA ALA A 43 -22.66 -13.62 -29.64
C ALA A 43 -22.63 -15.01 -30.31
N ARG A 44 -21.53 -15.75 -30.13
CA ARG A 44 -21.38 -17.14 -30.60
C ARG A 44 -22.05 -18.18 -29.71
N GLY A 45 -22.69 -17.77 -28.60
CA GLY A 45 -23.39 -18.67 -27.68
C GLY A 45 -22.47 -19.59 -26.87
N LEU A 46 -21.21 -19.18 -26.64
CA LEU A 46 -20.23 -20.00 -25.90
C LEU A 46 -20.38 -19.91 -24.37
N ALA A 47 -21.27 -19.04 -23.88
CA ALA A 47 -21.52 -18.87 -22.46
C ALA A 47 -22.09 -20.15 -21.84
N LYS A 48 -21.47 -20.65 -20.77
CA LYS A 48 -21.98 -21.78 -19.98
C LYS A 48 -23.12 -21.37 -19.06
N ARG A 49 -23.07 -20.13 -18.58
CA ARG A 49 -24.08 -19.54 -17.70
C ARG A 49 -24.04 -18.03 -17.83
N THR A 50 -25.20 -17.40 -17.84
CA THR A 50 -25.33 -15.95 -17.78
C THR A 50 -26.09 -15.55 -16.52
N LEU A 51 -25.63 -14.51 -15.83
CA LEU A 51 -26.21 -13.98 -14.61
C LEU A 51 -26.16 -12.46 -14.60
N GLN A 52 -26.84 -11.80 -13.66
CA GLN A 52 -26.71 -10.35 -13.51
C GLN A 52 -25.35 -9.99 -12.91
N ALA A 53 -24.64 -9.03 -13.51
CA ALA A 53 -23.31 -8.62 -13.04
C ALA A 53 -23.36 -8.12 -11.58
N ARG A 54 -24.40 -7.35 -11.22
CA ARG A 54 -24.62 -6.88 -9.84
C ARG A 54 -24.78 -8.03 -8.84
N ALA A 55 -25.40 -9.14 -9.23
CA ALA A 55 -25.55 -10.29 -8.35
C ALA A 55 -24.20 -10.97 -8.05
N LEU A 56 -23.34 -11.11 -9.06
CA LEU A 56 -21.98 -11.63 -8.86
C LEU A 56 -21.15 -10.68 -8.00
N TYR A 57 -21.19 -9.39 -8.30
CA TYR A 57 -20.46 -8.37 -7.56
C TYR A 57 -20.90 -8.30 -6.08
N ALA A 58 -22.20 -8.36 -5.81
CA ALA A 58 -22.71 -8.43 -4.44
C ALA A 58 -22.18 -9.67 -3.70
N ARG A 59 -22.10 -10.82 -4.39
CA ARG A 59 -21.53 -12.05 -3.80
C ARG A 59 -20.03 -11.91 -3.53
N MET A 60 -19.26 -11.28 -4.42
CA MET A 60 -17.84 -10.98 -4.21
C MET A 60 -17.63 -10.11 -2.96
N LEU A 61 -18.41 -9.04 -2.83
CA LEU A 61 -18.37 -8.14 -1.67
C LEU A 61 -18.75 -8.87 -0.37
N GLN A 62 -19.77 -9.73 -0.42
CA GLN A 62 -20.16 -10.54 0.72
C GLN A 62 -19.04 -11.48 1.16
N THR A 63 -18.41 -12.20 0.23
CA THR A 63 -17.26 -13.07 0.54
C THR A 63 -16.09 -12.28 1.13
N LEU A 64 -15.82 -11.08 0.61
CA LEU A 64 -14.79 -10.20 1.16
C LEU A 64 -15.11 -9.73 2.58
N ALA A 65 -16.37 -9.39 2.86
CA ALA A 65 -16.80 -8.98 4.20
C ALA A 65 -16.74 -10.12 5.22
N GLU A 66 -17.11 -11.34 4.81
CA GLU A 66 -17.18 -12.52 5.69
C GLU A 66 -15.80 -13.14 5.95
N THR A 67 -14.91 -13.12 4.96
CA THR A 67 -13.65 -13.89 5.01
C THR A 67 -12.40 -13.04 4.95
N GLY A 68 -12.50 -11.77 4.54
CA GLY A 68 -11.35 -10.93 4.21
C GLY A 68 -10.64 -11.32 2.90
N ASN A 69 -11.16 -12.29 2.13
CA ASN A 69 -10.58 -12.80 0.88
C ASN A 69 -11.44 -12.44 -0.35
N GLY A 70 -10.85 -12.59 -1.54
CA GLY A 70 -11.47 -12.12 -2.79
C GLY A 70 -11.15 -10.66 -3.08
N TRP A 71 -9.86 -10.30 -2.93
CA TRP A 71 -9.38 -8.93 -3.09
C TRP A 71 -9.67 -8.37 -4.48
N PHE A 72 -9.90 -7.07 -4.53
CA PHE A 72 -10.18 -6.37 -5.78
C PHE A 72 -8.86 -5.94 -6.42
N THR A 73 -8.52 -6.60 -7.52
CA THR A 73 -7.40 -6.24 -8.41
C THR A 73 -7.96 -5.97 -9.81
N PHE A 74 -7.55 -4.86 -10.43
CA PHE A 74 -8.11 -4.36 -11.69
C PHE A 74 -7.16 -4.69 -12.83
N LYS A 75 -7.58 -5.64 -13.69
CA LYS A 75 -6.76 -6.28 -14.72
C LYS A 75 -6.28 -5.26 -15.74
N ASP A 76 -7.22 -4.48 -16.28
CA ASP A 76 -6.96 -3.63 -17.42
C ASP A 76 -6.09 -2.45 -17.02
N ARG A 77 -6.35 -1.82 -15.88
CA ARG A 77 -5.48 -0.78 -15.32
C ARG A 77 -4.07 -1.29 -15.00
N SER A 78 -3.96 -2.51 -14.47
CA SER A 78 -2.66 -3.14 -14.18
C SER A 78 -1.86 -3.37 -15.46
N ASN A 79 -2.48 -3.92 -16.50
CA ASN A 79 -1.82 -4.17 -17.79
C ASN A 79 -1.55 -2.89 -18.57
N ALA A 80 -2.47 -1.92 -18.57
CA ALA A 80 -2.31 -0.66 -19.30
C ALA A 80 -1.12 0.18 -18.80
N THR A 81 -0.76 0.05 -17.52
CA THR A 81 0.27 0.87 -16.88
C THR A 81 1.53 0.11 -16.51
N CYS A 82 1.57 -1.22 -16.62
CA CYS A 82 2.79 -1.98 -16.35
C CYS A 82 3.85 -1.71 -17.42
N ASN A 83 5.08 -1.44 -17.01
CA ASN A 83 6.18 -1.17 -17.94
C ASN A 83 6.50 -2.37 -18.86
N GLN A 84 6.21 -3.60 -18.43
CA GLN A 84 6.56 -4.84 -19.13
C GLN A 84 5.56 -5.24 -20.24
N THR A 85 4.39 -4.60 -20.31
CA THR A 85 3.28 -4.98 -21.21
C THR A 85 3.23 -4.18 -22.51
N ALA A 86 4.34 -3.51 -22.87
CA ALA A 86 4.37 -2.70 -24.09
C ALA A 86 4.38 -3.57 -25.35
N ALA A 87 5.12 -4.68 -25.32
CA ALA A 87 5.14 -5.67 -26.39
C ALA A 87 3.89 -6.58 -26.37
N SER A 88 3.41 -6.94 -27.55
CA SER A 88 2.28 -7.87 -27.69
C SER A 88 2.64 -9.24 -27.11
N GLY A 89 1.70 -9.88 -26.42
CA GLY A 89 1.90 -11.17 -25.75
C GLY A 89 2.43 -11.07 -24.31
N ASN A 90 2.98 -9.93 -23.90
CA ASN A 90 3.34 -9.71 -22.50
C ASN A 90 2.10 -9.26 -21.71
N VAL A 91 1.65 -10.12 -20.80
CA VAL A 91 0.43 -9.91 -20.01
C VAL A 91 0.72 -10.20 -18.55
N VAL A 92 0.23 -9.32 -17.67
CA VAL A 92 0.17 -9.57 -16.24
C VAL A 92 -1.13 -10.31 -15.95
N HIS A 93 -1.04 -11.61 -15.65
CA HIS A 93 -2.21 -12.46 -15.40
C HIS A 93 -2.73 -12.36 -13.97
N LEU A 94 -1.84 -12.12 -13.01
CA LEU A 94 -2.15 -12.02 -11.58
C LEU A 94 -1.21 -11.06 -10.86
N SER A 95 -1.55 -10.74 -9.62
CA SER A 95 -0.63 -10.12 -8.66
C SER A 95 -0.06 -11.17 -7.70
N ASN A 96 0.79 -10.76 -6.76
CA ASN A 96 1.34 -11.65 -5.72
C ASN A 96 0.40 -11.76 -4.50
N LEU A 97 0.88 -12.45 -3.46
CA LEU A 97 0.19 -12.67 -2.18
C LEU A 97 -0.28 -11.37 -1.49
N CYS A 98 0.46 -10.28 -1.66
CA CYS A 98 0.19 -9.02 -0.98
C CYS A 98 -0.37 -7.93 -1.91
N THR A 99 -0.64 -8.27 -3.17
CA THR A 99 -1.30 -7.42 -4.19
C THR A 99 -0.51 -6.19 -4.67
N GLU A 100 0.78 -6.06 -4.35
CA GLU A 100 1.62 -4.93 -4.77
C GLU A 100 2.43 -5.21 -6.03
N ILE A 101 2.62 -6.48 -6.39
CA ILE A 101 3.49 -6.88 -7.51
C ILE A 101 2.67 -7.13 -8.76
N LEU A 102 3.09 -6.57 -9.89
CA LEU A 102 2.42 -6.69 -11.18
C LEU A 102 3.47 -6.93 -12.27
N GLU A 103 3.91 -8.18 -12.34
CA GLU A 103 4.95 -8.66 -13.25
C GLU A 103 4.36 -9.62 -14.28
N VAL A 104 4.89 -9.58 -15.50
CA VAL A 104 4.55 -10.53 -16.56
C VAL A 104 5.03 -11.92 -16.16
N ASN A 105 4.19 -12.92 -16.42
CA ASN A 105 4.52 -14.32 -16.19
C ASN A 105 4.07 -15.15 -17.40
N THR A 106 4.76 -16.27 -17.63
CA THR A 106 4.41 -17.23 -18.69
C THR A 106 4.59 -18.65 -18.16
N GLU A 107 4.29 -19.66 -18.97
CA GLU A 107 4.62 -21.05 -18.62
C GLU A 107 6.13 -21.25 -18.38
N ALA A 108 6.97 -20.47 -19.07
CA ALA A 108 8.43 -20.55 -18.94
C ALA A 108 9.01 -19.61 -17.87
N GLU A 109 8.30 -18.56 -17.47
CA GLU A 109 8.78 -17.49 -16.59
C GLU A 109 7.87 -17.31 -15.38
N THR A 110 8.43 -17.50 -14.20
CA THR A 110 7.75 -17.23 -12.92
C THR A 110 8.36 -15.98 -12.29
N ALA A 111 7.56 -14.92 -12.15
CA ALA A 111 7.94 -13.64 -11.56
C ALA A 111 8.54 -13.78 -10.14
N VAL A 112 9.42 -12.84 -9.75
CA VAL A 112 10.14 -12.87 -8.46
C VAL A 112 10.23 -11.47 -7.86
N CYS A 113 9.75 -11.35 -6.62
CA CYS A 113 9.72 -10.08 -5.90
C CYS A 113 11.03 -9.85 -5.11
N ASN A 114 11.85 -8.89 -5.54
CA ASN A 114 13.04 -8.44 -4.79
C ASN A 114 12.70 -7.15 -4.03
N LEU A 115 12.45 -7.24 -2.72
CA LEU A 115 11.80 -6.16 -1.94
C LEU A 115 12.71 -5.47 -0.92
N ALA A 116 12.54 -4.15 -0.79
CA ALA A 116 13.08 -3.34 0.30
C ALA A 116 12.16 -2.15 0.57
N SER A 117 12.21 -1.56 1.76
CA SER A 117 11.37 -0.39 2.09
C SER A 117 12.19 0.74 2.72
N ILE A 118 11.99 1.96 2.21
CA ILE A 118 12.59 3.17 2.80
C ILE A 118 11.82 3.55 4.07
N ASN A 119 12.54 3.76 5.18
CA ASN A 119 11.96 4.32 6.39
C ASN A 119 11.81 5.85 6.25
N LEU A 120 10.63 6.32 5.86
CA LEU A 120 10.36 7.75 5.69
C LEU A 120 10.49 8.54 7.00
N ALA A 121 10.27 7.87 8.13
CA ALA A 121 10.47 8.43 9.46
C ALA A 121 11.94 8.85 9.72
N ARG A 122 12.92 8.44 8.90
CA ARG A 122 14.32 8.88 9.05
C ARG A 122 14.71 10.02 8.09
N HIS A 123 13.74 10.53 7.34
CA HIS A 123 13.92 11.57 6.32
C HIS A 123 13.13 12.84 6.63
N VAL A 124 12.75 13.05 7.89
CA VAL A 124 12.04 14.25 8.35
C VAL A 124 12.88 14.95 9.42
N ASN A 125 13.13 16.23 9.21
CA ASN A 125 13.78 17.16 10.14
C ASN A 125 12.84 18.36 10.42
N ASP A 126 13.36 19.39 11.08
CA ASP A 126 12.57 20.57 11.46
C ASP A 126 12.11 21.40 10.24
N ASP A 127 12.81 21.29 9.10
CA ASP A 127 12.50 21.98 7.84
C ASP A 127 11.53 21.19 6.95
N GLY A 128 11.14 19.98 7.35
CA GLY A 128 10.26 19.11 6.59
C GLY A 128 10.93 17.81 6.14
N VAL A 129 10.62 17.37 4.92
CA VAL A 129 11.22 16.16 4.34
C VAL A 129 12.56 16.50 3.70
N ASP A 130 13.62 15.81 4.13
CA ASP A 130 14.96 15.87 3.55
C ASP A 130 15.01 15.02 2.26
N PHE A 131 14.64 15.64 1.14
CA PHE A 131 14.58 15.00 -0.17
C PHE A 131 15.97 14.60 -0.70
N ASP A 132 17.03 15.32 -0.33
CA ASP A 132 18.39 14.96 -0.72
C ASP A 132 18.84 13.66 -0.03
N LYS A 133 18.52 13.51 1.25
CA LYS A 133 18.76 12.25 1.96
C LYS A 133 17.90 11.13 1.41
N LEU A 134 16.64 11.41 1.08
CA LEU A 134 15.75 10.43 0.46
C LEU A 134 16.33 9.92 -0.86
N ALA A 135 16.81 10.83 -1.72
CA ALA A 135 17.47 10.51 -2.98
C ALA A 135 18.67 9.56 -2.80
N ARG A 136 19.54 9.85 -1.81
CA ARG A 136 20.70 8.99 -1.49
C ARG A 136 20.26 7.60 -1.02
N SER A 137 19.26 7.52 -0.16
CA SER A 137 18.72 6.25 0.35
C SER A 137 18.10 5.41 -0.77
N VAL A 138 17.33 6.03 -1.67
CA VAL A 138 16.73 5.37 -2.84
C VAL A 138 17.81 4.81 -3.77
N ALA A 139 18.83 5.62 -4.08
CA ALA A 139 19.92 5.17 -4.95
C ALA A 139 20.70 3.98 -4.37
N LEU A 140 20.94 3.98 -3.06
CA LEU A 140 21.55 2.86 -2.37
C LEU A 140 20.66 1.61 -2.40
N ALA A 141 19.37 1.77 -2.10
CA ALA A 141 18.41 0.66 -2.08
C ALA A 141 18.27 -0.01 -3.45
N VAL A 142 18.14 0.77 -4.54
CA VAL A 142 18.05 0.24 -5.91
C VAL A 142 19.30 -0.56 -6.27
N ARG A 143 20.50 -0.08 -5.91
CA ARG A 143 21.75 -0.80 -6.13
C ARG A 143 21.81 -2.12 -5.34
N GLN A 144 21.32 -2.13 -4.11
CA GLN A 144 21.26 -3.33 -3.28
C GLN A 144 20.27 -4.34 -3.85
N LEU A 145 19.08 -3.88 -4.24
CA LEU A 145 18.05 -4.70 -4.86
C LEU A 145 18.52 -5.31 -6.19
N ASP A 146 19.17 -4.54 -7.07
CA ASP A 146 19.76 -5.09 -8.32
C ASP A 146 20.80 -6.17 -8.03
N ARG A 147 21.59 -6.02 -6.96
CA ARG A 147 22.59 -7.02 -6.57
C ARG A 147 21.95 -8.29 -5.98
N VAL A 148 20.81 -8.19 -5.30
CA VAL A 148 20.07 -9.34 -4.77
C VAL A 148 19.69 -10.29 -5.91
N ILE A 149 19.31 -9.76 -7.08
CA ILE A 149 18.97 -10.55 -8.28
C ILE A 149 20.08 -11.53 -8.66
N ASP A 150 21.34 -11.08 -8.58
CA ASP A 150 22.49 -11.89 -8.98
C ASP A 150 22.93 -12.87 -7.87
N LEU A 151 22.73 -12.49 -6.60
CA LEU A 151 23.13 -13.29 -5.43
C LEU A 151 22.08 -14.33 -5.01
N ASN A 152 20.82 -14.13 -5.36
CA ASN A 152 19.73 -14.95 -4.88
C ASN A 152 19.83 -16.40 -5.40
N TYR A 153 19.45 -17.35 -4.55
CA TYR A 153 19.31 -18.75 -4.94
C TYR A 153 17.91 -18.99 -5.50
N TYR A 154 17.85 -19.42 -6.76
CA TYR A 154 16.60 -19.73 -7.47
C TYR A 154 16.37 -21.24 -7.53
N PRO A 155 15.45 -21.81 -6.73
CA PRO A 155 15.19 -23.25 -6.72
C PRO A 155 14.40 -23.72 -7.95
N ILE A 156 13.67 -22.81 -8.61
CA ILE A 156 12.84 -23.11 -9.77
C ILE A 156 13.48 -22.47 -11.01
N PRO A 157 13.78 -23.21 -12.10
CA PRO A 157 14.43 -22.63 -13.27
C PRO A 157 13.68 -21.45 -13.89
N GLY A 158 12.34 -21.48 -13.87
CA GLY A 158 11.48 -20.40 -14.36
C GLY A 158 11.64 -19.09 -13.59
N THR A 159 11.98 -19.14 -12.29
CA THR A 159 12.22 -17.92 -11.49
C THR A 159 13.55 -17.28 -11.81
N ARG A 160 14.60 -18.09 -12.05
CA ARG A 160 15.90 -17.57 -12.52
C ARG A 160 15.78 -16.90 -13.89
N ARG A 161 15.07 -17.54 -14.83
CA ARG A 161 14.87 -17.00 -16.19
C ARG A 161 14.17 -15.65 -16.16
N SER A 162 13.01 -15.57 -15.48
CA SER A 162 12.24 -14.33 -15.36
C SER A 162 13.07 -13.20 -14.75
N ASN A 163 13.71 -13.45 -13.60
CA ASN A 163 14.42 -12.40 -12.88
C ASN A 163 15.70 -11.94 -13.60
N ALA A 164 16.38 -12.82 -14.33
CA ALA A 164 17.54 -12.43 -15.15
C ALA A 164 17.15 -11.56 -16.36
N ARG A 165 16.04 -11.91 -17.03
CA ARG A 165 15.54 -11.21 -18.22
C ARG A 165 14.97 -9.82 -17.91
N TRP A 166 14.12 -9.74 -16.89
CA TRP A 166 13.36 -8.53 -16.55
C TRP A 166 14.00 -7.69 -15.45
N ARG A 167 14.78 -8.32 -14.58
CA ARG A 167 15.40 -7.70 -13.39
C ARG A 167 14.47 -6.79 -12.56
N PRO A 168 13.20 -7.17 -12.30
CA PRO A 168 12.29 -6.32 -11.54
C PRO A 168 12.72 -6.22 -10.07
N VAL A 169 12.45 -5.06 -9.47
CA VAL A 169 12.61 -4.82 -8.04
C VAL A 169 11.38 -4.12 -7.49
N GLY A 170 11.15 -4.23 -6.18
CA GLY A 170 10.05 -3.57 -5.48
C GLY A 170 10.58 -2.76 -4.31
N LEU A 171 10.88 -1.48 -4.57
CA LEU A 171 11.19 -0.52 -3.53
C LEU A 171 9.89 0.08 -3.00
N GLY A 172 9.56 -0.22 -1.75
CA GLY A 172 8.45 0.34 -1.01
C GLY A 172 8.88 1.41 -0.02
N VAL A 173 7.94 1.79 0.85
CA VAL A 173 8.15 2.73 1.95
C VAL A 173 7.51 2.20 3.23
N MET A 174 7.96 2.70 4.37
CA MET A 174 7.30 2.56 5.66
C MET A 174 7.39 3.88 6.43
N GLY A 175 6.53 4.05 7.42
CA GLY A 175 6.51 5.23 8.29
C GLY A 175 5.90 6.47 7.66
N LEU A 176 4.97 6.34 6.69
CA LEU A 176 4.27 7.50 6.13
C LEU A 176 3.48 8.26 7.22
N GLN A 177 2.82 7.53 8.11
CA GLN A 177 2.09 8.12 9.24
C GLN A 177 3.03 8.86 10.21
N ASP A 178 4.28 8.40 10.40
CA ASP A 178 5.29 9.13 11.20
C ASP A 178 5.65 10.49 10.59
N VAL A 179 5.70 10.58 9.26
CA VAL A 179 5.93 11.84 8.55
C VAL A 179 4.79 12.80 8.85
N PHE A 180 3.55 12.34 8.71
CA PHE A 180 2.38 13.17 8.97
C PHE A 180 2.27 13.60 10.43
N PHE A 181 2.63 12.74 11.40
CA PHE A 181 2.66 13.18 12.81
C PHE A 181 3.69 14.27 13.06
N ARG A 182 4.92 14.10 12.58
CA ARG A 182 5.97 15.12 12.77
C ARG A 182 5.65 16.46 12.14
N LEU A 183 5.02 16.42 10.96
CA LEU A 183 4.63 17.63 10.24
C LEU A 183 3.23 18.12 10.62
N ARG A 184 2.60 17.51 11.64
CA ARG A 184 1.27 17.84 12.14
C ARG A 184 0.20 17.88 11.03
N LEU A 185 0.28 16.96 10.08
CA LEU A 185 -0.64 16.83 8.97
C LEU A 185 -1.72 15.80 9.31
N ALA A 186 -2.99 16.16 9.13
CA ALA A 186 -4.07 15.19 9.14
C ALA A 186 -3.98 14.30 7.89
N PHE A 187 -4.16 13.00 8.05
CA PHE A 187 -3.97 12.02 6.98
C PHE A 187 -4.83 12.28 5.73
N ASP A 188 -6.03 12.85 5.93
CA ASP A 188 -6.99 13.21 4.87
C ASP A 188 -6.90 14.68 4.41
N SER A 189 -5.83 15.39 4.77
CA SER A 189 -5.63 16.77 4.32
C SER A 189 -5.02 16.82 2.93
N ASP A 190 -5.33 17.88 2.18
CA ASP A 190 -4.70 18.15 0.88
C ASP A 190 -3.17 18.26 0.98
N ALA A 191 -2.67 18.84 2.07
CA ALA A 191 -1.23 18.92 2.36
C ALA A 191 -0.60 17.52 2.54
N ALA A 192 -1.25 16.60 3.25
CA ALA A 192 -0.78 15.22 3.39
C ALA A 192 -0.77 14.50 2.03
N ARG A 193 -1.82 14.68 1.23
CA ARG A 193 -1.90 14.13 -0.13
C ARG A 193 -0.79 14.68 -1.03
N ALA A 194 -0.59 15.99 -1.06
CA ALA A 194 0.45 16.63 -1.85
C ALA A 194 1.85 16.15 -1.43
N LEU A 195 2.11 16.05 -0.13
CA LEU A 195 3.39 15.59 0.38
C LEU A 195 3.63 14.11 0.05
N SER A 196 2.65 13.23 0.26
CA SER A 196 2.79 11.80 -0.10
C SER A 196 3.01 11.61 -1.60
N THR A 197 2.35 12.42 -2.42
CA THR A 197 2.53 12.42 -3.87
C THR A 197 3.95 12.84 -4.23
N ARG A 198 4.45 13.95 -3.66
CA ARG A 198 5.83 14.42 -3.86
C ARG A 198 6.88 13.41 -3.38
N ILE A 199 6.69 12.78 -2.23
CA ILE A 199 7.60 11.72 -1.74
C ILE A 199 7.68 10.59 -2.77
N SER A 200 6.54 10.17 -3.32
CA SER A 200 6.50 9.07 -4.30
C SER A 200 7.12 9.47 -5.63
N GLU A 201 6.89 10.72 -6.07
CA GLU A 201 7.55 11.29 -7.25
C GLU A 201 9.07 11.26 -7.13
N GLU A 202 9.62 11.77 -6.01
CA GLU A 202 11.06 11.81 -5.79
C GLU A 202 11.67 10.40 -5.69
N ILE A 203 10.96 9.46 -5.04
CA ILE A 203 11.39 8.06 -4.99
C ILE A 203 11.43 7.46 -6.40
N TYR A 204 10.41 7.67 -7.22
CA TYR A 204 10.36 7.13 -8.58
C TYR A 204 11.44 7.74 -9.48
N PHE A 205 11.61 9.07 -9.43
CA PHE A 205 12.64 9.79 -10.18
C PHE A 205 14.03 9.25 -9.84
N HIS A 206 14.37 9.18 -8.55
CA HIS A 206 15.69 8.72 -8.12
C HIS A 206 15.88 7.21 -8.34
N ALA A 207 14.83 6.40 -8.31
CA ALA A 207 14.90 4.98 -8.64
C ALA A 207 15.21 4.76 -10.12
N LEU A 208 14.48 5.43 -11.02
CA LEU A 208 14.73 5.40 -12.46
C LEU A 208 16.14 5.91 -12.80
N ARG A 209 16.53 7.05 -12.24
CA ARG A 209 17.89 7.60 -12.41
C ARG A 209 18.96 6.61 -11.96
N SER A 210 18.77 5.96 -10.82
CA SER A 210 19.74 4.98 -10.30
C SER A 210 19.81 3.73 -11.17
N SER A 211 18.67 3.25 -11.66
CA SER A 211 18.61 2.12 -12.60
C SER A 211 19.23 2.46 -13.96
N CYS A 212 19.07 3.69 -14.45
CA CYS A 212 19.72 4.17 -15.67
C CYS A 212 21.25 4.26 -15.50
N VAL A 213 21.74 4.78 -14.37
CA VAL A 213 23.18 4.78 -14.04
C VAL A 213 23.73 3.36 -13.97
N LEU A 214 22.97 2.39 -13.43
CA LEU A 214 23.38 0.98 -13.45
C LEU A 214 23.39 0.41 -14.87
N ALA A 215 22.48 0.83 -15.75
CA ALA A 215 22.45 0.43 -17.15
C ALA A 215 23.67 1.00 -17.91
N GLU A 216 24.05 2.25 -17.66
CA GLU A 216 25.28 2.86 -18.20
C GLU A 216 26.53 2.04 -17.82
N GLN A 217 26.55 1.46 -16.62
CA GLN A 217 27.69 0.71 -16.09
C GLN A 217 27.70 -0.78 -16.47
N ARG A 218 26.52 -1.40 -16.60
CA ARG A 218 26.35 -2.87 -16.67
C ARG A 218 25.50 -3.35 -17.84
N GLY A 219 25.03 -2.43 -18.67
CA GLY A 219 24.01 -2.67 -19.69
C GLY A 219 22.59 -2.69 -19.10
N ALA A 220 21.63 -2.31 -19.93
CA ALA A 220 20.20 -2.46 -19.65
C ALA A 220 19.82 -3.94 -19.40
N HIS A 221 18.66 -4.17 -18.79
CA HIS A 221 18.13 -5.55 -18.71
C HIS A 221 17.79 -6.07 -20.11
N GLU A 222 17.80 -7.40 -20.28
CA GLU A 222 17.67 -8.08 -21.57
C GLU A 222 16.38 -7.66 -22.31
N ALA A 223 15.26 -7.61 -21.61
CA ALA A 223 13.96 -7.26 -22.18
C ALA A 223 13.68 -5.75 -22.30
N PHE A 224 14.68 -4.86 -22.23
CA PHE A 224 14.43 -3.40 -22.19
C PHE A 224 13.63 -2.91 -23.41
N ALA A 225 13.95 -3.40 -24.61
CA ALA A 225 13.25 -3.03 -25.85
C ALA A 225 11.75 -3.38 -25.85
N ASP A 226 11.33 -4.33 -25.01
CA ASP A 226 9.93 -4.76 -24.87
C ASP A 226 9.14 -3.86 -23.90
N THR A 227 9.78 -2.85 -23.30
CA THR A 227 9.18 -2.01 -22.24
C THR A 227 8.63 -0.68 -22.75
N ARG A 228 7.73 -0.08 -21.96
CA ARG A 228 7.19 1.26 -22.20
C ARG A 228 8.28 2.34 -22.07
N ALA A 229 9.19 2.15 -21.10
CA ALA A 229 10.33 3.03 -20.88
C ALA A 229 11.25 3.13 -22.12
N ALA A 230 11.42 2.05 -22.89
CA ALA A 230 12.15 2.08 -24.16
C ALA A 230 11.49 2.97 -25.22
N ARG A 231 10.16 3.12 -25.17
CA ARG A 231 9.38 4.07 -26.00
C ARG A 231 9.38 5.49 -25.43
N GLY A 232 10.05 5.69 -24.30
CA GLY A 232 10.10 6.98 -23.60
C GLY A 232 8.86 7.28 -22.77
N GLU A 233 8.00 6.29 -22.51
CA GLU A 233 6.79 6.41 -21.69
C GLU A 233 7.11 6.04 -20.23
N LEU A 234 6.70 6.86 -19.27
CA LEU A 234 6.89 6.64 -17.84
C LEU A 234 5.56 6.43 -17.12
N GLN A 235 5.61 5.93 -15.89
CA GLN A 235 4.41 5.54 -15.14
C GLN A 235 3.35 6.64 -15.09
N PHE A 236 3.73 7.89 -14.82
CA PHE A 236 2.79 9.00 -14.66
C PHE A 236 2.10 9.43 -15.97
N ASP A 237 2.63 9.08 -17.15
CA ASP A 237 1.98 9.40 -18.44
C ASP A 237 0.62 8.73 -18.58
N TYR A 238 0.40 7.66 -17.82
CA TYR A 238 -0.84 6.90 -17.79
C TYR A 238 -1.83 7.40 -16.74
N TRP A 239 -1.53 8.52 -16.06
CA TRP A 239 -2.35 9.09 -14.99
C TRP A 239 -2.72 10.52 -15.35
N PRO A 240 -3.96 10.77 -15.84
CA PRO A 240 -4.36 12.08 -16.34
C PRO A 240 -4.22 13.23 -15.35
N GLU A 241 -4.29 12.93 -14.05
CA GLU A 241 -4.18 13.91 -12.96
C GLU A 241 -2.75 14.08 -12.43
N ALA A 242 -1.79 13.32 -12.95
CA ALA A 242 -0.40 13.47 -12.53
C ALA A 242 0.15 14.81 -13.01
N GLN A 243 0.82 15.51 -12.10
CA GLN A 243 1.48 16.79 -12.34
C GLN A 243 2.92 16.66 -11.83
N PRO A 244 3.82 16.00 -12.58
CA PRO A 244 5.22 15.89 -12.20
C PRO A 244 5.85 17.27 -12.09
N GLN A 245 6.58 17.47 -11.00
CA GLN A 245 7.37 18.67 -10.78
C GLN A 245 8.61 18.66 -11.67
N ASP A 246 8.97 19.84 -12.17
CA ASP A 246 10.16 20.07 -12.98
C ASP A 246 10.15 19.20 -14.25
N ALA A 247 9.47 19.67 -15.29
CA ALA A 247 9.42 18.94 -16.56
C ALA A 247 10.81 18.73 -17.17
N ALA A 248 11.74 19.68 -16.97
CA ALA A 248 13.07 19.63 -17.55
C ALA A 248 13.91 18.47 -17.00
N ARG A 249 13.88 18.20 -15.68
CA ARG A 249 14.57 17.04 -15.10
C ARG A 249 14.03 15.72 -15.63
N TRP A 250 12.72 15.65 -15.87
CA TRP A 250 12.07 14.44 -16.41
C TRP A 250 12.42 14.23 -17.88
N ASP A 251 12.48 15.29 -18.68
CA ASP A 251 12.90 15.23 -20.08
C ASP A 251 14.36 14.80 -20.21
N GLU A 252 15.25 15.33 -19.37
CA GLU A 252 16.65 14.89 -19.29
C GLU A 252 16.74 13.40 -18.94
N LEU A 253 16.02 12.96 -17.91
CA LEU A 253 16.02 11.55 -17.50
C LEU A 253 15.46 10.64 -18.60
N ARG A 254 14.39 11.03 -19.30
CA ARG A 254 13.85 10.29 -20.44
C ARG A 254 14.88 10.18 -21.57
N ALA A 255 15.60 11.26 -21.87
CA ALA A 255 16.65 11.24 -22.89
C ALA A 255 17.76 10.25 -22.52
N ARG A 256 18.19 10.25 -21.26
CA ARG A 256 19.19 9.28 -20.76
C ARG A 256 18.68 7.84 -20.78
N ILE A 257 17.43 7.60 -20.37
CA ILE A 257 16.81 6.26 -20.42
C ILE A 257 16.74 5.76 -21.87
N ARG A 258 16.39 6.61 -22.84
CA ARG A 258 16.42 6.21 -24.25
C ARG A 258 17.83 5.90 -24.75
N ALA A 259 18.84 6.63 -24.29
CA ALA A 259 20.22 6.44 -24.72
C ALA A 259 20.90 5.20 -24.10
N HIS A 260 20.63 4.91 -22.83
CA HIS A 260 21.37 3.90 -22.05
C HIS A 260 20.51 2.74 -21.55
N GLY A 261 19.19 2.90 -21.57
CA GLY A 261 18.23 1.96 -21.02
C GLY A 261 18.10 2.02 -19.49
N LEU A 262 17.40 1.01 -18.97
CA LEU A 262 17.24 0.78 -17.53
C LEU A 262 17.79 -0.58 -17.15
N ARG A 263 18.38 -0.69 -15.96
CA ARG A 263 18.86 -1.97 -15.43
C ARG A 263 17.72 -2.85 -14.88
N ASN A 264 16.58 -2.25 -14.55
CA ASN A 264 15.44 -2.90 -13.91
C ASN A 264 14.16 -2.52 -14.65
N SER A 265 13.32 -3.50 -14.98
CA SER A 265 12.07 -3.25 -15.72
C SER A 265 10.96 -2.62 -14.87
N LEU A 266 10.96 -2.87 -13.56
CA LEU A 266 10.03 -2.30 -12.58
C LEU A 266 10.82 -1.99 -11.32
N LEU A 267 10.43 -0.93 -10.61
CA LEU A 267 11.23 -0.37 -9.51
C LEU A 267 10.46 -0.20 -8.20
N ILE A 268 9.20 0.20 -8.27
CA ILE A 268 8.44 0.68 -7.11
C ILE A 268 7.23 -0.22 -6.86
N ALA A 269 7.23 -0.88 -5.70
CA ALA A 269 6.12 -1.68 -5.22
C ALA A 269 6.00 -1.51 -3.71
N ILE A 270 4.83 -1.05 -3.24
CA ILE A 270 4.65 -0.74 -1.82
C ILE A 270 4.02 -1.95 -1.11
N ALA A 271 4.88 -2.84 -0.63
CA ALA A 271 4.49 -4.05 0.10
C ALA A 271 4.16 -3.76 1.58
N PRO A 272 3.45 -4.67 2.28
CA PRO A 272 3.25 -4.57 3.72
C PRO A 272 4.59 -4.70 4.45
N THR A 273 4.77 -3.93 5.52
CA THR A 273 6.05 -3.85 6.24
C THR A 273 5.96 -4.25 7.70
N ALA A 274 4.97 -5.08 8.07
CA ALA A 274 4.66 -5.42 9.47
C ALA A 274 5.89 -5.72 10.34
N THR A 275 6.71 -6.70 9.93
CA THR A 275 7.90 -7.09 10.69
C THR A 275 8.99 -6.02 10.67
N ILE A 276 9.33 -5.47 9.49
CA ILE A 276 10.46 -4.54 9.35
C ILE A 276 10.18 -3.15 9.93
N ALA A 277 8.90 -2.72 9.95
CA ALA A 277 8.48 -1.48 10.59
C ALA A 277 8.52 -1.60 12.10
N SER A 278 8.13 -2.76 12.66
CA SER A 278 8.30 -3.07 14.08
C SER A 278 9.77 -3.06 14.49
N ILE A 279 10.65 -3.70 13.72
CA ILE A 279 12.11 -3.67 13.93
C ILE A 279 12.65 -2.24 13.88
N ALA A 280 12.20 -1.44 12.90
CA ALA A 280 12.66 -0.08 12.71
C ALA A 280 12.02 0.95 13.67
N GLY A 281 10.99 0.54 14.44
CA GLY A 281 10.24 1.39 15.34
C GLY A 281 9.46 2.52 14.64
N CYS A 282 8.83 2.23 13.50
CA CYS A 282 7.97 3.14 12.75
C CYS A 282 6.63 2.50 12.38
N TYR A 283 5.68 3.29 11.88
CA TYR A 283 4.41 2.79 11.39
C TYR A 283 4.56 2.01 10.07
N GLU A 284 3.62 1.11 9.83
CA GLU A 284 3.64 0.24 8.67
C GLU A 284 3.32 1.01 7.37
N CYS A 285 4.10 0.71 6.32
CA CYS A 285 3.77 1.00 4.94
C CYS A 285 3.33 2.47 4.72
N ILE A 286 2.15 2.63 4.11
CA ILE A 286 1.47 3.87 3.75
C ILE A 286 0.14 4.02 4.49
N GLU A 287 -0.04 3.28 5.57
CA GLU A 287 -1.33 3.19 6.25
C GLU A 287 -1.44 4.19 7.39
N PRO A 288 -2.65 4.72 7.65
CA PRO A 288 -2.89 5.44 8.88
C PRO A 288 -2.80 4.48 10.07
N GLN A 289 -2.55 5.02 11.25
CA GLN A 289 -2.53 4.20 12.46
C GLN A 289 -3.89 3.54 12.74
N ILE A 290 -3.87 2.27 13.16
CA ILE A 290 -5.09 1.53 13.52
C ILE A 290 -5.70 2.05 14.83
N SER A 291 -4.85 2.39 15.81
CA SER A 291 -5.25 2.97 17.10
C SER A 291 -4.12 3.79 17.70
N ASN A 292 -4.43 4.80 18.52
CA ASN A 292 -3.44 5.46 19.38
C ASN A 292 -3.09 4.62 20.63
N LEU A 293 -3.73 3.47 20.83
CA LEU A 293 -3.48 2.57 21.94
C LEU A 293 -3.19 1.18 21.39
N PHE A 294 -2.02 0.63 21.70
CA PHE A 294 -1.61 -0.70 21.24
C PHE A 294 -1.02 -1.52 22.36
N LYS A 295 -1.20 -2.84 22.27
CA LYS A 295 -0.67 -3.82 23.19
C LYS A 295 0.75 -4.19 22.76
N ARG A 296 1.71 -4.13 23.68
CA ARG A 296 3.07 -4.59 23.49
C ARG A 296 3.33 -5.76 24.43
N GLU A 297 3.61 -6.92 23.85
CA GLU A 297 3.93 -8.13 24.60
C GLU A 297 5.43 -8.13 24.94
N THR A 298 5.74 -8.42 26.19
CA THR A 298 7.12 -8.53 26.70
C THR A 298 7.25 -9.78 27.54
N LEU A 299 8.49 -10.17 27.88
CA LEU A 299 8.73 -11.32 28.77
C LEU A 299 8.07 -11.15 30.16
N SER A 300 7.86 -9.91 30.60
CA SER A 300 7.25 -9.56 31.89
C SER A 300 5.73 -9.38 31.82
N GLY A 301 5.11 -9.66 30.67
CA GLY A 301 3.68 -9.53 30.44
C GLY A 301 3.32 -8.47 29.40
N ASP A 302 2.03 -8.15 29.38
CA ASP A 302 1.41 -7.32 28.35
C ASP A 302 1.22 -5.88 28.82
N PHE A 303 1.77 -4.94 28.05
CA PHE A 303 1.69 -3.51 28.38
C PHE A 303 0.89 -2.75 27.32
N LEU A 304 -0.03 -1.91 27.78
CA LEU A 304 -0.72 -0.95 26.92
C LEU A 304 0.17 0.28 26.71
N VAL A 305 0.47 0.57 25.45
CA VAL A 305 1.30 1.68 25.01
C VAL A 305 0.44 2.66 24.22
N ILE A 306 0.55 3.95 24.56
CA ILE A 306 -0.10 5.02 23.81
C ILE A 306 0.89 5.56 22.77
N ASN A 307 0.39 5.94 21.59
CA ASN A 307 1.16 6.56 20.52
C ASN A 307 2.08 7.66 21.06
N ARG A 308 3.39 7.44 20.90
CA ARG A 308 4.42 8.35 21.41
C ARG A 308 4.27 9.78 20.91
N TYR A 309 3.90 9.98 19.63
CA TYR A 309 3.71 11.32 19.08
C TYR A 309 2.57 12.06 19.81
N LEU A 310 1.46 11.37 20.08
CA LEU A 310 0.34 11.92 20.84
C LEU A 310 0.74 12.22 22.29
N VAL A 311 1.51 11.33 22.93
CA VAL A 311 2.00 11.55 24.30
C VAL A 311 2.81 12.84 24.39
N GLU A 312 3.74 13.05 23.47
CA GLU A 312 4.59 14.25 23.49
C GLU A 312 3.79 15.53 23.23
N GLU A 313 2.81 15.51 22.32
CA GLU A 313 1.89 16.64 22.12
C GLU A 313 1.07 16.95 23.37
N LEU A 314 0.52 15.93 24.03
CA LEU A 314 -0.25 16.13 25.26
C LEU A 314 0.62 16.62 26.42
N LYS A 315 1.89 16.21 26.50
CA LYS A 315 2.83 16.74 27.50
C LYS A 315 3.13 18.22 27.24
N GLN A 316 3.40 18.60 25.99
CA GLN A 316 3.64 20.00 25.62
C GLN A 316 2.46 20.90 25.94
N LEU A 317 1.23 20.37 25.83
CA LEU A 317 0.00 21.08 26.17
C LEU A 317 -0.35 21.04 27.67
N GLY A 318 0.44 20.34 28.51
CA GLY A 318 0.11 20.13 29.93
C GLY A 318 -1.12 19.25 30.16
N LEU A 319 -1.57 18.52 29.13
CA LEU A 319 -2.76 17.66 29.14
C LEU A 319 -2.44 16.20 29.50
N TRP A 320 -1.16 15.83 29.62
CA TRP A 320 -0.74 14.45 29.92
C TRP A 320 -0.91 14.08 31.40
N THR A 321 -2.17 13.90 31.81
CA THR A 321 -2.56 13.55 33.18
C THR A 321 -3.01 12.09 33.32
N ALA A 322 -3.14 11.58 34.54
CA ALA A 322 -3.72 10.25 34.79
C ALA A 322 -5.15 10.14 34.21
N ALA A 323 -5.98 11.16 34.43
CA ALA A 323 -7.34 11.22 33.88
C ALA A 323 -7.37 11.17 32.35
N MET A 324 -6.46 11.89 31.68
CA MET A 324 -6.33 11.86 30.22
C MET A 324 -5.91 10.47 29.70
N ARG A 325 -4.92 9.85 30.35
CA ARG A 325 -4.49 8.48 30.00
C ARG A 325 -5.63 7.48 30.11
N ASP A 326 -6.43 7.57 31.18
CA ASP A 326 -7.56 6.68 31.39
C ASP A 326 -8.71 6.97 30.43
N ALA A 327 -8.93 8.23 30.04
CA ALA A 327 -9.89 8.60 29.00
C ALA A 327 -9.52 7.97 27.64
N ILE A 328 -8.23 8.05 27.24
CA ILE A 328 -7.73 7.43 26.00
C ILE A 328 -7.87 5.91 26.05
N LYS A 329 -7.58 5.26 27.19
CA LYS A 329 -7.77 3.81 27.37
C LYS A 329 -9.24 3.40 27.28
N ARG A 330 -10.14 4.14 27.93
CA ARG A 330 -11.59 3.90 27.87
C ARG A 330 -12.14 4.06 26.45
N ALA A 331 -11.57 4.98 25.68
CA ALA A 331 -11.91 5.20 24.28
C ALA A 331 -11.16 4.27 23.31
N GLU A 332 -10.44 3.25 23.83
CA GLU A 332 -9.70 2.25 23.04
C GLU A 332 -8.71 2.90 22.04
N GLY A 333 -8.13 4.04 22.42
CA GLY A 333 -7.17 4.79 21.61
C GLY A 333 -7.79 5.77 20.61
N SER A 334 -9.12 5.91 20.55
CA SER A 334 -9.73 7.09 19.91
C SER A 334 -9.57 8.30 20.83
N ILE A 335 -9.22 9.45 20.27
CA ILE A 335 -9.23 10.73 20.98
C ILE A 335 -10.32 11.68 20.49
N HIS A 336 -11.13 11.26 19.50
CA HIS A 336 -12.10 12.13 18.86
C HIS A 336 -13.17 12.66 19.82
N GLY A 337 -13.57 11.82 20.80
CA GLY A 337 -14.58 12.14 21.80
C GLY A 337 -14.08 12.87 23.05
N ILE A 338 -12.78 13.16 23.18
CA ILE A 338 -12.20 13.80 24.36
C ILE A 338 -12.13 15.31 24.11
N SER A 339 -13.09 16.08 24.64
CA SER A 339 -13.27 17.50 24.33
C SER A 339 -12.15 18.40 24.85
N GLU A 340 -11.44 17.96 25.89
CA GLU A 340 -10.27 18.62 26.45
C GLU A 340 -9.09 18.65 25.46
N ILE A 341 -9.07 17.75 24.48
CA ILE A 341 -8.04 17.75 23.43
C ILE A 341 -8.45 18.71 22.29
N PRO A 342 -7.58 19.67 21.90
CA PRO A 342 -7.85 20.61 20.83
C PRO A 342 -8.30 19.93 19.52
N ALA A 343 -9.30 20.49 18.85
CA ALA A 343 -9.85 19.92 17.63
C ALA A 343 -8.80 19.67 16.51
N PRO A 344 -7.80 20.55 16.28
CA PRO A 344 -6.74 20.27 15.32
C PRO A 344 -5.95 19.00 15.64
N LEU A 345 -5.63 18.77 16.93
CA LEU A 345 -4.92 17.57 17.38
C LEU A 345 -5.79 16.33 17.20
N ARG A 346 -7.07 16.40 17.57
CA ARG A 346 -8.03 15.32 17.31
C ARG A 346 -8.14 14.97 15.82
N ARG A 347 -7.98 15.93 14.92
CA ARG A 347 -7.99 15.70 13.47
C ARG A 347 -6.74 14.96 12.98
N ILE A 348 -5.56 15.30 13.52
CA ILE A 348 -4.26 14.71 13.16
C ILE A 348 -4.19 13.24 13.61
N TYR A 349 -4.64 12.95 14.83
CA TYR A 349 -4.51 11.63 15.46
C TYR A 349 -5.73 10.72 15.27
N ARG A 350 -6.55 10.99 14.24
CA ARG A 350 -7.62 10.06 13.85
C ARG A 350 -7.05 8.69 13.53
N THR A 351 -7.80 7.68 13.93
CA THR A 351 -7.52 6.28 13.61
C THR A 351 -8.09 5.93 12.23
N VAL A 352 -7.68 4.79 11.67
CA VAL A 352 -8.22 4.27 10.40
C VAL A 352 -9.75 4.17 10.38
N TRP A 353 -10.38 3.99 11.54
CA TRP A 353 -11.84 3.85 11.70
C TRP A 353 -12.60 5.17 11.63
N GLU A 354 -11.90 6.29 11.78
CA GLU A 354 -12.45 7.65 11.80
C GLU A 354 -12.12 8.42 10.51
N LEU A 355 -11.32 7.81 9.64
CA LEU A 355 -10.92 8.38 8.36
C LEU A 355 -11.89 7.98 7.24
N PRO A 356 -12.27 8.93 6.36
CA PRO A 356 -13.04 8.59 5.18
C PRO A 356 -12.17 7.74 4.23
N GLN A 357 -12.63 6.53 3.89
CA GLN A 357 -11.89 5.61 3.01
C GLN A 357 -11.65 6.20 1.60
N LYS A 358 -12.53 7.12 1.17
CA LYS A 358 -12.32 7.92 -0.04
C LYS A 358 -10.97 8.65 -0.02
N ALA A 359 -10.57 9.23 1.12
CA ALA A 359 -9.30 9.94 1.24
C ALA A 359 -8.10 8.99 1.11
N LEU A 360 -8.19 7.76 1.64
CA LEU A 360 -7.16 6.74 1.47
C LEU A 360 -7.01 6.35 -0.01
N ILE A 361 -8.13 6.18 -0.71
CA ILE A 361 -8.16 5.89 -2.16
C ILE A 361 -7.57 7.05 -2.96
N GLU A 362 -7.91 8.31 -2.63
CA GLU A 362 -7.37 9.49 -3.31
C GLU A 362 -5.86 9.63 -3.10
N LEU A 363 -5.38 9.42 -1.87
CA LEU A 363 -3.95 9.44 -1.54
C LEU A 363 -3.22 8.30 -2.27
N ALA A 364 -3.86 7.12 -2.40
CA ALA A 364 -3.32 5.96 -3.12
C ALA A 364 -3.25 6.18 -4.63
N THR A 365 -4.28 6.79 -5.19
CA THR A 365 -4.36 7.13 -6.61
C THR A 365 -3.31 8.17 -6.97
N ALA A 366 -3.16 9.23 -6.17
CA ALA A 366 -2.21 10.31 -6.43
C ALA A 366 -0.76 9.81 -6.44
N ARG A 367 -0.36 8.99 -5.46
CA ARG A 367 0.97 8.36 -5.46
C ARG A 367 1.12 7.26 -6.51
N GLY A 368 0.02 6.62 -6.94
CA GLY A 368 0.01 5.56 -7.95
C GLY A 368 0.58 5.98 -9.31
N ALA A 369 0.56 7.29 -9.60
CA ALA A 369 1.25 7.89 -10.74
C ALA A 369 2.77 7.70 -10.74
N TYR A 370 3.35 7.38 -9.59
CA TYR A 370 4.79 7.18 -9.40
C TYR A 370 5.12 5.78 -8.84
N VAL A 371 4.18 4.83 -8.97
CA VAL A 371 4.33 3.43 -8.58
C VAL A 371 4.11 2.56 -9.82
N ASP A 372 5.19 2.04 -10.40
CA ASP A 372 5.16 1.28 -11.67
C ASP A 372 4.61 -0.14 -11.50
N GLN A 373 4.68 -0.71 -10.30
CA GLN A 373 3.94 -1.91 -9.91
C GLN A 373 2.60 -1.53 -9.27
N SER A 374 2.36 -1.87 -8.00
CA SER A 374 1.20 -1.44 -7.22
C SER A 374 1.56 -1.27 -5.74
N GLN A 375 0.54 -1.26 -4.89
CA GLN A 375 0.63 -1.01 -3.46
C GLN A 375 -0.40 -1.86 -2.72
N SER A 376 -0.01 -2.45 -1.60
CA SER A 376 -0.92 -3.19 -0.73
C SER A 376 -1.81 -2.21 0.05
N LEU A 377 -2.95 -1.86 -0.53
CA LEU A 377 -3.88 -0.90 0.07
C LEU A 377 -4.95 -1.61 0.89
N ASN A 378 -4.79 -1.64 2.21
CA ASN A 378 -5.90 -2.01 3.10
C ASN A 378 -6.98 -0.93 3.09
N LEU A 379 -8.24 -1.37 3.18
CA LEU A 379 -9.40 -0.51 3.41
C LEU A 379 -10.08 -0.92 4.71
N PHE A 380 -10.69 0.04 5.39
CA PHE A 380 -11.19 -0.12 6.75
C PHE A 380 -12.66 0.23 6.83
N MET A 381 -13.45 -0.69 7.37
CA MET A 381 -14.87 -0.45 7.61
C MET A 381 -15.27 -1.18 8.88
N ALA A 382 -15.53 -0.41 9.95
CA ALA A 382 -15.80 -0.98 11.26
C ALA A 382 -16.94 -2.01 11.20
N THR A 383 -18.08 -1.61 10.63
CA THR A 383 -19.22 -2.50 10.36
C THR A 383 -19.43 -2.60 8.85
N PRO A 384 -19.03 -3.71 8.20
CA PRO A 384 -19.21 -3.89 6.77
C PRO A 384 -20.66 -3.72 6.33
N ASN A 385 -20.88 -2.87 5.33
CA ASN A 385 -22.17 -2.65 4.68
C ASN A 385 -21.99 -2.76 3.18
N LEU A 386 -22.71 -3.69 2.53
CA LEU A 386 -22.58 -3.95 1.10
C LEU A 386 -22.78 -2.71 0.23
N GLY A 387 -23.70 -1.79 0.59
CA GLY A 387 -23.93 -0.56 -0.17
C GLY A 387 -22.74 0.40 -0.10
N GLN A 388 -22.15 0.57 1.09
CA GLN A 388 -20.97 1.40 1.28
C GLN A 388 -19.73 0.77 0.64
N MET A 389 -19.57 -0.56 0.78
CA MET A 389 -18.50 -1.32 0.13
C MET A 389 -18.61 -1.21 -1.39
N SER A 390 -19.80 -1.40 -1.94
CA SER A 390 -20.07 -1.25 -3.38
C SER A 390 -19.61 0.11 -3.89
N SER A 391 -20.02 1.19 -3.20
CA SER A 391 -19.63 2.56 -3.54
C SER A 391 -18.12 2.78 -3.44
N MET A 392 -17.48 2.23 -2.39
CA MET A 392 -16.04 2.34 -2.16
C MET A 392 -15.20 1.64 -3.23
N TYR A 393 -15.52 0.39 -3.59
CA TYR A 393 -14.78 -0.36 -4.62
C TYR A 393 -15.07 0.15 -6.04
N MET A 394 -16.29 0.61 -6.32
CA MET A 394 -16.62 1.29 -7.58
C MET A 394 -15.82 2.60 -7.71
N TYR A 395 -15.69 3.36 -6.62
CA TYR A 395 -14.86 4.55 -6.58
C TYR A 395 -13.37 4.21 -6.78
N ALA A 396 -12.84 3.19 -6.09
CA ALA A 396 -11.46 2.71 -6.28
C ALA A 396 -11.15 2.37 -7.74
N TRP A 397 -12.06 1.65 -8.41
CA TRP A 397 -11.96 1.33 -9.83
C TRP A 397 -11.96 2.59 -10.71
N LYS A 398 -12.94 3.48 -10.55
CA LYS A 398 -13.06 4.72 -11.35
C LYS A 398 -11.88 5.66 -11.19
N ARG A 399 -11.23 5.65 -10.02
CA ARG A 399 -10.00 6.41 -9.77
C ARG A 399 -8.77 5.79 -10.43
N GLY A 400 -8.86 4.58 -10.97
CA GLY A 400 -7.76 3.92 -11.66
C GLY A 400 -6.73 3.31 -10.71
N LEU A 401 -7.15 2.90 -9.51
CA LEU A 401 -6.30 2.03 -8.69
C LEU A 401 -6.04 0.71 -9.42
N LYS A 402 -4.85 0.13 -9.21
CA LYS A 402 -4.51 -1.18 -9.76
C LYS A 402 -4.95 -2.30 -8.83
N THR A 403 -4.73 -2.15 -7.52
CA THR A 403 -5.07 -3.18 -6.52
C THR A 403 -5.58 -2.59 -5.21
N THR A 404 -6.31 -3.42 -4.49
CA THR A 404 -6.67 -3.30 -3.08
C THR A 404 -6.26 -4.59 -2.38
N TYR A 405 -6.13 -4.56 -1.04
CA TYR A 405 -5.71 -5.69 -0.23
C TYR A 405 -6.83 -6.14 0.72
N TYR A 406 -6.60 -6.15 2.05
CA TYR A 406 -7.65 -6.55 2.99
C TYR A 406 -8.71 -5.46 3.17
N LEU A 407 -9.96 -5.92 3.32
CA LEU A 407 -10.98 -5.18 4.03
C LEU A 407 -10.90 -5.53 5.53
N ARG A 408 -10.49 -4.57 6.35
CA ARG A 408 -10.42 -4.74 7.81
C ARG A 408 -11.72 -4.24 8.44
N SER A 409 -12.34 -5.09 9.24
CA SER A 409 -13.48 -4.76 10.10
C SER A 409 -13.13 -4.94 11.57
N ARG A 410 -13.98 -4.44 12.46
CA ARG A 410 -13.85 -4.68 13.91
C ARG A 410 -15.20 -5.02 14.50
N PRO A 411 -15.27 -5.93 15.50
CA PRO A 411 -16.53 -6.24 16.16
C PRO A 411 -17.20 -4.97 16.71
N ALA A 412 -18.52 -4.87 16.57
CA ALA A 412 -19.29 -3.74 17.10
C ALA A 412 -19.39 -3.76 18.64
N THR A 413 -19.17 -4.93 19.26
CA THR A 413 -19.17 -5.11 20.70
C THR A 413 -17.95 -4.45 21.32
N ARG A 414 -18.16 -3.28 21.93
CA ARG A 414 -17.24 -2.74 22.94
C ARG A 414 -17.18 -3.75 24.07
N ILE A 415 -16.01 -4.33 24.32
CA ILE A 415 -15.83 -5.21 25.47
C ILE A 415 -16.20 -4.39 26.70
N ALA A 416 -17.17 -4.85 27.49
CA ALA A 416 -17.52 -4.22 28.75
C ALA A 416 -16.24 -4.19 29.60
N GLN A 417 -15.64 -3.00 29.72
CA GLN A 417 -14.46 -2.81 30.55
C GLN A 417 -14.91 -3.02 31.99
N THR A 418 -14.55 -4.16 32.58
CA THR A 418 -14.54 -4.34 34.03
C THR A 418 -13.45 -3.42 34.58
N THR A 419 -13.79 -2.14 34.75
CA THR A 419 -12.99 -1.22 35.54
C THR A 419 -12.94 -1.79 36.95
N VAL A 420 -11.76 -2.28 37.34
CA VAL A 420 -11.48 -2.61 38.73
C VAL A 420 -11.44 -1.30 39.51
N SER A 421 -12.62 -0.89 39.97
CA SER A 421 -12.80 0.08 41.03
C SER A 421 -13.58 -0.62 42.14
N SER A 422 -12.86 -1.41 42.92
CA SER A 422 -13.25 -1.69 44.29
C SER A 422 -12.01 -1.44 45.14
N ALA A 423 -12.08 -0.39 45.95
CA ALA A 423 -11.18 -0.19 47.07
C ALA A 423 -11.06 -1.50 47.87
N ALA A 424 -9.83 -1.99 48.05
CA ALA A 424 -9.51 -3.02 49.02
C ALA A 424 -8.64 -2.38 50.13
N PRO A 425 -8.91 -2.67 51.41
CA PRO A 425 -8.20 -2.07 52.53
C PRO A 425 -6.77 -2.59 52.61
N ALA A 426 -5.89 -1.77 53.18
CA ALA A 426 -4.46 -1.99 53.32
C ALA A 426 -4.11 -3.40 53.83
N GLN A 427 -3.29 -4.11 53.06
CA GLN A 427 -2.47 -5.22 53.56
C GLN A 427 -1.00 -4.93 53.23
N ALA A 428 -0.18 -5.13 54.25
CA ALA A 428 1.22 -4.72 54.32
C ALA A 428 2.07 -5.32 53.19
N VAL A 429 2.83 -4.46 52.53
CA VAL A 429 3.87 -4.82 51.56
C VAL A 429 5.07 -5.34 52.35
N ALA A 430 5.42 -6.61 52.17
CA ALA A 430 6.72 -7.14 52.60
C ALA A 430 7.77 -6.81 51.53
N CYS A 431 8.81 -6.05 51.91
CA CYS A 431 9.93 -5.72 51.04
C CYS A 431 10.79 -6.95 50.73
N SER A 432 11.17 -7.13 49.46
CA SER A 432 12.23 -8.06 49.08
C SER A 432 13.58 -7.51 49.55
N LEU A 433 14.27 -8.26 50.42
CA LEU A 433 15.62 -7.93 50.91
C LEU A 433 16.72 -8.14 49.84
N GLU A 434 16.38 -8.70 48.68
CA GLU A 434 17.36 -9.10 47.68
C GLU A 434 17.58 -8.08 46.56
N ASN A 435 16.75 -7.03 46.44
CA ASN A 435 16.95 -5.97 45.44
C ASN A 435 16.40 -4.60 45.93
N PRO A 436 17.17 -3.85 46.73
CA PRO A 436 16.75 -2.54 47.26
C PRO A 436 16.62 -1.44 46.21
N GLU A 437 17.25 -1.59 45.03
CA GLU A 437 17.38 -0.50 44.04
C GLU A 437 16.24 -0.41 43.00
N HIS A 438 15.24 -1.29 43.08
CA HIS A 438 14.09 -1.32 42.15
C HIS A 438 12.72 -1.27 42.86
N CYS A 439 12.68 -0.79 44.11
CA CYS A 439 11.43 -0.61 44.84
C CYS A 439 10.90 0.83 44.68
N ASP A 440 9.83 0.99 43.88
CA ASP A 440 9.09 2.25 43.67
C ASP A 440 8.35 2.78 44.92
N ALA A 441 8.56 2.20 46.11
CA ALA A 441 8.07 2.76 47.36
C ALA A 441 9.08 3.73 48.02
N CYS A 442 10.29 3.88 47.47
CA CYS A 442 11.33 4.78 47.98
C CYS A 442 11.93 5.75 46.93
N GLN A 443 11.27 5.92 45.78
CA GLN A 443 11.46 7.03 44.83
C GLN A 443 10.10 7.65 44.51
#